data_AF-A0A976Q795-F1
#
_entry.id   AF-A0A976Q795-F1
#
_cell.length_a   1.000
_cell.length_b   1.000
_cell.length_c   1.000
_cell.angle_alpha   90.00
_cell.angle_beta   90.00
_cell.angle_gamma   90.00
#
_symmetry.space_group_name_H-M   'P 1'
#
loop_
_entity.id
_entity.type
_entity.pdbx_description
1 polymer ?
#
loop_
_entity_poly.entity_id
_entity_poly.type
_entity_poly.pdbx_seq_one_letter_code
_entity_poly.pdbx_strand_id
1 'polypeptide(L)' 'FLSQHNTLTYQAGAGVVAASVPENELQEVNNKLNALKTAILLAEKIHG' A
#
# COMPACT_ATOMS: atom_id res chain seq x y z
N PHE A 1 -8.11 -4.04 0.30
CA PHE A 1 -6.96 -4.91 0.00
C PHE A 1 -7.32 -6.33 0.44
N LEU A 2 -7.09 -7.32 -0.42
CA LEU A 2 -7.34 -8.75 -0.21
C LEU A 2 -6.01 -9.48 -0.38
N SER A 3 -5.57 -10.20 0.64
CA SER A 3 -4.38 -11.05 0.57
C SER A 3 -4.82 -12.51 0.54
N GLN A 4 -4.53 -13.22 -0.56
CA GLN A 4 -4.84 -14.64 -0.71
C GLN A 4 -3.70 -15.31 -1.49
N HIS A 5 -3.32 -16.53 -1.09
CA HIS A 5 -2.24 -17.31 -1.74
C HIS A 5 -0.95 -16.49 -1.98
N ASN A 6 -0.48 -15.78 -0.95
CA ASN A 6 0.71 -14.90 -1.04
C ASN A 6 0.60 -13.74 -2.05
N THR A 7 -0.59 -13.45 -2.58
CA THR A 7 -0.84 -12.37 -3.53
C THR A 7 -1.70 -11.30 -2.88
N LEU A 8 -1.15 -10.08 -2.80
CA LEU A 8 -1.87 -8.92 -2.28
C LEU A 8 -2.57 -8.19 -3.44
N THR A 9 -3.88 -8.35 -3.52
CA THR A 9 -4.73 -7.64 -4.48
C THR A 9 -5.31 -6.40 -3.82
N TYR A 10 -5.07 -5.23 -4.39
CA TYR A 10 -5.66 -3.98 -3.93
C TYR A 10 -6.19 -3.22 -5.13
N GLN A 11 -7.43 -2.76 -5.02
CA GLN A 11 -8.01 -1.82 -5.97
C GLN A 11 -8.05 -0.47 -5.27
N ALA A 12 -7.46 0.53 -5.92
CA ALA A 12 -7.55 1.92 -5.50
C ALA A 12 -8.21 2.70 -6.64
N GLY A 13 -9.18 3.54 -6.31
CA GLY A 13 -9.72 4.57 -7.20
C GLY A 13 -9.30 5.93 -6.67
N ALA A 14 -8.92 6.84 -7.57
CA ALA A 14 -8.62 8.23 -7.24
C ALA A 14 -9.72 9.13 -7.79
N GLY A 15 -10.22 10.06 -6.97
CA GLY A 15 -11.09 11.13 -7.45
C GLY A 15 -10.26 12.13 -8.24
N VAL A 16 -10.34 12.08 -9.57
CA VAL A 16 -9.60 12.99 -10.44
C VAL A 16 -10.23 14.38 -10.35
N VAL A 17 -9.51 15.34 -9.76
CA VAL A 17 -9.81 16.78 -9.88
C VAL A 17 -8.81 17.41 -10.85
N ALA A 18 -9.08 18.60 -11.37
CA ALA A 18 -8.22 19.25 -12.37
C ALA A 18 -6.75 19.44 -11.94
N ALA A 19 -6.45 19.33 -10.64
CA ALA A 19 -5.12 19.43 -10.06
C ALA A 19 -4.50 18.07 -9.65
N SER A 20 -5.17 16.94 -9.89
CA SER A 20 -4.65 15.62 -9.54
C SER A 20 -3.44 15.25 -10.41
N VAL A 21 -2.35 14.83 -9.77
CA VAL A 21 -1.14 14.32 -10.45
C VAL A 21 -1.11 12.80 -10.28
N PRO A 22 -1.26 12.00 -11.36
CA PRO A 22 -1.35 10.53 -11.27
C PRO A 22 -0.18 9.87 -10.52
N GLU A 23 1.00 10.48 -10.62
CA GLU A 23 2.22 9.99 -9.97
C GLU A 23 2.19 10.18 -8.44
N ASN A 24 1.55 11.26 -7.95
CA ASN A 24 1.37 11.51 -6.51
C ASN A 24 0.37 10.52 -5.90
N GLU A 25 -0.73 10.24 -6.61
CA GLU A 25 -1.74 9.26 -6.18
C GLU A 25 -1.15 7.85 -6.10
N LEU A 26 -0.32 7.47 -7.08
CA LEU A 26 0.39 6.19 -7.07
C LEU A 26 1.39 6.12 -5.89
N GLN A 27 2.10 7.22 -5.62
CA GLN A 27 2.97 7.30 -4.45
C GLN A 27 2.21 7.18 -3.13
N GLU A 28 1.02 7.76 -3.00
CA GLU A 28 0.19 7.62 -1.79
C GLU A 28 -0.16 6.16 -1.51
N VAL A 29 -0.59 5.43 -2.55
CA VAL A 29 -0.89 4.00 -2.44
C VAL A 29 0.36 3.19 -2.06
N ASN A 30 1.49 3.46 -2.72
CA ASN A 30 2.76 2.80 -2.41
C ASN A 30 3.20 3.06 -0.96
N ASN A 31 3.08 4.30 -0.48
CA ASN A 31 3.45 4.66 0.88
C ASN A 31 2.61 3.92 1.93
N LYS A 32 1.28 3.79 1.70
CA LYS A 32 0.40 3.03 2.59
C LYS A 32 0.75 1.53 2.64
N LEU A 33 1.06 0.93 1.48
CA LEU A 33 1.45 -0.47 1.41
C LEU A 33 2.82 -0.73 2.04
N ASN A 34 3.76 0.19 1.86
CA ASN A 34 5.10 0.06 2.41
C ASN A 34 5.09 0.17 3.95
N ALA A 35 4.21 1.02 4.52
CA ALA A 35 3.98 1.07 5.96
C ALA A 35 3.47 -0.27 6.51
N LEU A 36 2.50 -0.90 5.83
CA LEU A 36 1.98 -2.22 6.21
C LEU A 36 3.07 -3.31 6.13
N LYS A 37 3.86 -3.33 5.04
CA LYS A 37 4.97 -4.27 4.87
C LYS A 37 6.03 -4.10 5.96
N THR A 38 6.33 -2.85 6.32
CA THR A 38 7.28 -2.51 7.39
C THR A 38 6.77 -2.99 8.76
N ALA A 39 5.48 -2.83 9.05
CA ALA A 39 4.88 -3.32 10.29
C ALA A 39 4.97 -4.85 10.42
N ILE A 40 4.75 -5.59 9.32
CA ILE A 40 4.92 -7.05 9.29
C ILE A 40 6.38 -7.44 9.56
N LEU A 41 7.35 -6.82 8.86
CA LEU A 41 8.78 -7.10 9.06
C LEU A 41 9.26 -6.79 10.49
N LEU A 42 8.74 -5.72 11.10
CA LEU A 42 9.04 -5.40 12.50
C LEU A 42 8.44 -6.43 13.45
N ALA A 43 7.20 -6.88 13.21
CA ALA A 43 6.56 -7.90 14.02
C ALA A 43 7.28 -9.27 13.94
N GLU A 44 7.80 -9.63 12.76
CA GLU A 44 8.64 -10.81 12.56
C GLU A 44 9.96 -10.71 13.36
N LYS A 45 10.59 -9.52 13.39
CA LYS A 45 11.82 -9.29 14.16
C LYS A 45 11.63 -9.28 15.67
N ILE A 46 10.43 -8.98 16.18
CA ILE A 46 10.15 -8.96 17.62
C ILE A 46 9.96 -10.38 18.19
N HIS A 47 9.62 -11.36 17.34
CA HIS A 47 9.43 -12.76 17.75
C HIS A 47 10.61 -13.69 17.42
N GLY A 48 11.71 -13.16 16.86
CA GLY A 48 12.93 -13.90 16.52
C GLY A 48 14.02 -13.80 17.57
#